data_AF-A0A7X5N241-F1
#
_entry.id   AF-A0A7X5N241-F1
#
_cell.length_a   1.000
_cell.length_b   1.000
_cell.length_c   1.000
_cell.angle_alpha   90.00
_cell.angle_beta   90.00
_cell.angle_gamma   90.00
#
_symmetry.space_group_name_H-M   'P 1'
#
loop_
_entity.id
_entity.type
_entity.pdbx_description
1 polymer ?
#
loop_
_entity_poly.entity_id
_entity_poly.type
_entity_poly.pdbx_seq_one_letter_code
_entity_poly.pdbx_strand_id
1 'polypeptide(L)'
;LTGYIEQRLDERIYDATPGTLASLVDEHRDAERLLLVGHNPGLERLAALMHSGQTGDYRGMPTAAIALLALPLDAAIEPGIARLTAFWWP
;
A
#
# COMPACT_ATOMS: atom_id res chain seq x y z
N LEU A 1 8.71 -15.05 -16.18
CA LEU A 1 7.36 -15.46 -16.62
C LEU A 1 6.44 -14.28 -16.43
N THR A 2 5.95 -13.67 -17.50
CA THR A 2 4.87 -12.67 -17.43
C THR A 2 3.56 -13.44 -17.53
N GLY A 3 3.02 -13.84 -16.38
CA GLY A 3 1.70 -14.45 -16.27
C GLY A 3 0.58 -13.42 -16.36
N TYR A 4 -0.66 -13.89 -16.43
CA TYR A 4 -1.84 -13.04 -16.25
C TYR A 4 -1.89 -12.53 -14.80
N ILE A 5 -2.17 -11.23 -14.63
CA ILE A 5 -2.43 -10.61 -13.34
C ILE A 5 -3.83 -10.03 -13.42
N GLU A 6 -4.70 -10.40 -12.48
CA GLU A 6 -6.01 -9.79 -12.37
C GLU A 6 -5.86 -8.28 -12.08
N GLN A 7 -6.55 -7.46 -12.86
CA GLN A 7 -6.53 -6.01 -12.74
C GLN A 7 -7.94 -5.52 -12.50
N ARG A 8 -8.09 -4.65 -11.51
CA ARG A 8 -9.37 -4.00 -11.19
C ARG A 8 -9.13 -2.51 -11.03
N LEU A 9 -9.94 -1.73 -11.75
CA LEU A 9 -10.01 -0.29 -11.52
C LEU A 9 -10.96 -0.04 -10.36
N ASP A 10 -10.51 0.76 -9.39
CA ASP A 10 -11.31 1.17 -8.25
C ASP A 10 -11.21 2.69 -8.08
N GLU A 11 -12.32 3.38 -8.31
CA GLU A 11 -12.40 4.85 -8.22
C GLU A 11 -12.09 5.36 -6.81
N ARG A 12 -12.28 4.53 -5.78
CA ARG A 12 -12.01 4.86 -4.38
C ARG A 12 -10.52 5.09 -4.09
N ILE A 13 -9.64 4.75 -5.03
CA ILE A 13 -8.18 4.98 -4.93
C ILE A 13 -7.83 6.44 -5.24
N TYR A 14 -8.62 7.12 -6.08
CA TYR A 14 -8.35 8.49 -6.49
C TYR A 14 -8.63 9.47 -5.34
N ASP A 15 -7.68 10.36 -5.03
CA ASP A 15 -7.72 11.28 -3.89
C ASP A 15 -8.05 10.63 -2.53
N ALA A 16 -7.74 9.33 -2.40
CA ALA A 16 -8.05 8.56 -1.22
C ALA A 16 -7.25 8.99 0.01
N THR A 17 -7.89 8.91 1.17
CA THR A 17 -7.19 9.02 2.45
C THR A 17 -6.39 7.73 2.73
N PRO A 18 -5.35 7.77 3.57
CA PRO A 18 -4.63 6.56 3.98
C PRO A 18 -5.54 5.51 4.62
N GLY A 19 -6.56 5.93 5.38
CA GLY A 19 -7.55 5.04 5.98
C GLY A 19 -8.42 4.36 4.92
N THR A 20 -8.87 5.11 3.91
CA THR A 20 -9.62 4.55 2.78
C THR A 20 -8.80 3.50 2.05
N LEU A 21 -7.52 3.79 1.76
CA LEU A 21 -6.64 2.82 1.11
C LEU A 21 -6.36 1.59 1.99
N ALA A 22 -6.21 1.76 3.31
CA ALA A 22 -6.04 0.65 4.23
C ALA A 22 -7.28 -0.26 4.25
N SER A 23 -8.49 0.31 4.25
CA SER A 23 -9.73 -0.47 4.11
C SER A 23 -9.81 -1.22 2.79
N LEU A 24 -9.38 -0.61 1.67
CA LEU A 24 -9.29 -1.31 0.38
C LEU A 24 -8.31 -2.49 0.41
N VAL A 25 -7.17 -2.33 1.06
CA VAL A 25 -6.20 -3.42 1.24
C VAL A 25 -6.83 -4.55 2.07
N ASP A 26 -7.56 -4.23 3.14
CA ASP A 26 -8.24 -5.21 3.99
C ASP A 26 -9.36 -5.97 3.25
N GLU A 27 -10.11 -5.28 2.37
CA GLU A 27 -11.11 -5.90 1.48
C GLU A 27 -10.51 -6.96 0.53
N HIS A 28 -9.21 -6.86 0.23
CA HIS A 28 -8.46 -7.73 -0.69
C HIS A 28 -7.41 -8.61 0.02
N ARG A 29 -7.57 -8.86 1.32
CA ARG A 29 -6.65 -9.68 2.14
C ARG A 29 -6.54 -11.14 1.73
N ASP A 30 -7.43 -11.63 0.87
CA ASP A 30 -7.39 -12.97 0.29
C ASP A 30 -6.32 -13.12 -0.80
N ALA A 31 -5.83 -12.00 -1.36
CA ALA A 31 -4.72 -12.00 -2.30
C ALA A 31 -3.38 -12.20 -1.55
N GLU A 32 -2.60 -13.22 -1.95
CA GLU A 32 -1.24 -13.43 -1.43
C GLU A 32 -0.34 -12.20 -1.70
N ARG A 33 -0.56 -11.52 -2.83
CA ARG A 33 0.19 -10.35 -3.27
C ARG A 33 -0.74 -9.33 -3.92
N LEU A 34 -0.85 -8.16 -3.31
CA LEU A 34 -1.63 -7.04 -3.81
C LEU A 34 -0.69 -5.92 -4.29
N LEU A 35 -0.91 -5.42 -5.51
CA LEU A 35 -0.28 -4.21 -6.00
C LEU A 35 -1.32 -3.09 -6.06
N LEU A 36 -1.14 -2.07 -5.23
CA LEU A 36 -1.96 -0.87 -5.26
C LEU A 36 -1.25 0.23 -6.07
N VAL A 37 -1.92 0.76 -7.08
CA VAL A 37 -1.42 1.85 -7.94
C VAL A 37 -2.34 3.05 -7.81
N GLY A 38 -1.78 4.22 -7.51
CA GLY A 38 -2.55 5.42 -7.17
C GLY A 38 -1.67 6.66 -7.04
N HIS A 39 -2.17 7.67 -6.33
CA HIS A 39 -1.56 9.00 -6.25
C HIS A 39 -1.03 9.32 -4.85
N ASN A 40 -0.03 10.22 -4.81
CA ASN A 40 0.36 10.89 -3.59
C ASN A 40 -0.57 12.10 -3.32
N PRO A 41 -0.77 12.47 -2.04
CA PRO A 41 -0.06 11.96 -0.86
C PRO A 41 -0.65 10.65 -0.27
N GLY A 42 -1.70 10.08 -0.89
CA GLY A 42 -2.38 8.88 -0.38
C GLY A 42 -1.43 7.69 -0.20
N LEU A 43 -0.68 7.32 -1.24
CA LEU A 43 0.22 6.16 -1.19
C LEU A 43 1.39 6.33 -0.22
N GLU A 44 2.10 7.47 -0.26
CA GLU A 44 3.21 7.71 0.66
C GLU A 44 2.76 7.68 2.13
N ARG A 45 1.57 8.21 2.42
CA ARG A 45 1.01 8.21 3.78
C ARG A 45 0.48 6.84 4.19
N LEU A 46 -0.06 6.05 3.25
CA LEU A 46 -0.41 4.65 3.52
C LEU A 46 0.84 3.85 3.88
N ALA A 47 1.92 3.97 3.09
CA ALA A 47 3.17 3.28 3.36
C ALA A 47 3.74 3.66 4.74
N ALA A 48 3.71 4.95 5.08
CA ALA A 48 4.05 5.47 6.41
C ALA A 48 3.18 4.83 7.50
N LEU A 49 1.86 4.92 7.36
CA LEU A 49 0.89 4.42 8.33
C LEU A 49 1.06 2.93 8.61
N MET A 50 1.22 2.12 7.55
CA MET A 50 1.38 0.67 7.67
C MET A 50 2.74 0.30 8.27
N HIS A 51 3.79 1.07 8.02
CA HIS A 51 5.14 0.77 8.48
C HIS A 51 5.45 1.29 9.90
N SER A 52 5.19 2.56 10.17
CA SER A 52 5.56 3.22 11.43
C SER A 52 4.36 3.45 12.36
N GLY A 53 3.14 3.14 11.91
CA GLY A 53 1.91 3.48 12.62
C GLY A 53 1.50 4.95 12.51
N GLN A 54 2.29 5.78 11.80
CA GLN A 54 2.08 7.23 11.72
C GLN A 54 2.28 7.73 10.29
N THR A 55 1.38 8.59 9.82
CA THR A 55 1.42 9.11 8.45
C THR A 55 2.52 10.15 8.20
N GLY A 56 3.08 10.75 9.25
CA GLY A 56 4.05 11.84 9.17
C GLY A 56 5.53 11.44 9.08
N ASP A 57 5.85 10.15 9.26
CA ASP A 57 7.23 9.69 9.46
C ASP A 57 7.91 9.19 8.17
N TYR A 58 7.38 9.57 6.99
CA TYR A 58 7.86 9.09 5.70
C TYR A 58 8.52 10.20 4.87
N ARG A 59 9.63 9.86 4.22
CA ARG A 59 10.54 10.82 3.55
C ARG A 59 10.16 11.13 2.08
N GLY A 60 8.95 10.76 1.68
CA GLY A 60 8.38 11.01 0.34
C GLY A 60 8.49 9.82 -0.61
N MET A 61 7.53 9.67 -1.52
CA MET A 61 7.51 8.63 -2.56
C MET A 61 7.56 9.27 -3.96
N PRO A 62 8.65 9.14 -4.73
CA PRO A 62 8.71 9.67 -6.09
C PRO A 62 7.62 9.06 -6.99
N THR A 63 7.29 9.75 -8.10
CA THR A 63 6.48 9.15 -9.16
C THR A 63 7.12 7.85 -9.64
N ALA A 64 6.29 6.82 -9.87
CA ALA A 64 6.72 5.47 -10.26
C ALA A 64 7.57 4.72 -9.22
N ALA A 65 7.68 5.21 -7.98
CA ALA A 65 8.31 4.46 -6.91
C ALA A 65 7.43 3.30 -6.43
N ILE A 66 8.08 2.25 -5.91
CA ILE A 66 7.44 1.05 -5.37
C ILE A 66 7.94 0.83 -3.94
N ALA A 67 7.00 0.79 -2.99
CA ALA A 67 7.25 0.39 -1.61
C ALA A 67 6.73 -1.04 -1.40
N LEU A 68 7.61 -1.98 -1.06
CA LEU A 68 7.23 -3.36 -0.78
C LEU A 68 7.02 -3.56 0.72
N LEU A 69 5.76 -3.74 1.12
CA LEU A 69 5.36 -3.99 2.49
C LEU A 69 5.08 -5.48 2.69
N ALA A 70 5.68 -6.07 3.73
CA ALA A 70 5.38 -7.43 4.17
C ALA A 70 4.44 -7.38 5.37
N LEU A 71 3.31 -8.10 5.26
CA LEU A 71 2.29 -8.21 6.30
C LEU A 71 2.21 -9.67 6.81
N PRO A 72 1.78 -9.90 8.07
CA PRO A 72 1.44 -11.24 8.54
C PRO A 72 0.18 -11.77 7.83
N LEU A 73 0.18 -13.05 7.44
CA LEU A 73 -0.86 -13.68 6.60
C LEU A 73 -2.28 -13.65 7.19
N ASP A 74 -2.41 -13.61 8.52
CA ASP A 74 -3.70 -13.69 9.22
C ASP A 74 -3.95 -12.50 10.15
N ALA A 75 -3.22 -11.40 9.96
CA ALA A 75 -3.42 -10.18 10.75
C ALA A 75 -4.44 -9.25 10.09
N ALA A 76 -5.23 -8.55 10.90
CA ALA A 76 -6.02 -7.42 10.44
C ALA A 76 -5.09 -6.28 9.95
N ILE A 77 -5.56 -5.51 8.97
CA ILE A 77 -4.84 -4.33 8.49
C ILE A 77 -4.98 -3.21 9.52
N GLU A 78 -3.93 -3.03 10.32
CA GLU A 78 -3.84 -1.99 11.34
C GLU A 78 -2.57 -1.14 11.16
N PRO A 79 -2.52 0.10 11.66
CA PRO A 79 -1.31 0.91 11.62
C PRO A 79 -0.10 0.21 12.24
N GLY A 80 1.06 0.29 11.58
CA GLY A 80 2.32 -0.30 12.06
C GLY A 80 2.44 -1.82 11.91
N ILE A 81 1.46 -2.49 11.29
CA ILE A 81 1.47 -3.95 11.12
C ILE A 81 2.52 -4.44 10.11
N ALA A 82 2.94 -3.58 9.18
CA ALA A 82 3.73 -3.96 8.04
C ALA A 82 5.22 -3.62 8.20
N ARG A 83 6.07 -4.43 7.58
CA ARG A 83 7.50 -4.14 7.44
C ARG A 83 7.81 -3.67 6.02
N LEU A 84 8.43 -2.50 5.88
CA LEU A 84 9.03 -2.09 4.61
C LEU A 84 10.25 -2.97 4.31
N THR A 85 10.17 -3.78 3.26
CA THR A 85 11.21 -4.74 2.88
C THR A 85 12.03 -4.30 1.68
N ALA A 86 11.47 -3.46 0.82
CA ALA A 86 12.19 -2.82 -0.28
C ALA A 86 11.54 -1.48 -0.63
N PHE A 87 12.36 -0.58 -1.16
CA PHE A 87 11.91 0.67 -1.76
C PHE A 87 12.73 0.93 -3.02
N TRP A 88 12.05 1.15 -4.14
CA TRP A 88 12.69 1.34 -5.44
C TRP A 88 12.05 2.50 -6.20
N TRP A 89 12.85 3.18 -7.02
CA TRP A 89 12.44 4.22 -7.96
C TRP A 89 13.48 4.31 -9.09
N PRO A 90 13.08 4.72 -10.32
CA PRO A 90 13.96 4.81 -11.48
C PRO A 90 14.86 6.06 -11.50
#